data_AF-A0A4Y7Q739-F1
#
_entry.id   AF-A0A4Y7Q739-F1
#
_cell.length_a   1.000
_cell.length_b   1.000
_cell.length_c   1.000
_cell.angle_alpha   90.00
_cell.angle_beta   90.00
_cell.angle_gamma   90.00
#
_symmetry.space_group_name_H-M   'P 1'
#
loop_
_entity.id
_entity.type
_entity.pdbx_description
1 polymer ?
#
loop_
_entity_poly.entity_id
_entity_poly.type
_entity_poly.pdbx_seq_one_letter_code
_entity_poly.pdbx_strand_id
1 'polypeptide(L)'
;MANLMFRRFLACLQFPALKTLFIDLDYREVTTKTLHWGGVADLLFRSGATLQNLEVSARTMASFPLFLEALPTLKHLAITDILLQHCLSTGCHAQLCRNLGSLRILNKYYLAERAVIVIRSIIDESAVEGPIAARPLVLVVPSRIRGSLSLPPGSNLELVDDDDWIARQQHDLYEKTGANW
;
A
#
# COMPACT_ATOMS: atom_id res chain seq x y z
N MET A 1 11.15 -15.43 21.35
CA MET A 1 12.46 -15.77 20.74
C MET A 1 12.50 -15.44 19.23
N ALA A 2 11.56 -15.92 18.40
CA ALA A 2 11.54 -15.64 16.95
C ALA A 2 11.51 -14.13 16.58
N ASN A 3 10.72 -13.31 17.28
CA ASN A 3 10.64 -11.86 17.01
C ASN A 3 11.97 -11.12 17.27
N LEU A 4 12.76 -11.56 18.26
CA LEU A 4 14.05 -10.95 18.58
C LEU A 4 15.11 -11.27 17.51
N MET A 5 15.16 -12.52 17.05
CA MET A 5 16.05 -12.95 15.96
C MET A 5 15.73 -12.23 14.66
N PHE A 6 14.44 -12.09 14.34
CA PHE A 6 13.98 -11.36 13.16
C PHE A 6 14.34 -9.87 13.22
N ARG A 7 14.13 -9.20 14.37
CA ARG A 7 14.56 -7.81 14.56
C ARG A 7 16.08 -7.64 14.42
N ARG A 8 16.87 -8.57 14.98
CA ARG A 8 18.33 -8.54 14.83
C ARG A 8 18.77 -8.75 13.39
N PHE A 9 18.13 -9.67 12.67
CA PHE A 9 18.38 -9.88 11.25
C PHE A 9 18.09 -8.60 10.45
N LEU A 10 16.91 -7.99 10.64
CA LEU A 10 16.57 -6.71 10.01
C LEU A 10 17.54 -5.58 10.41
N ALA A 11 18.09 -5.61 11.63
CA ALA A 11 19.07 -4.62 12.07
C ALA A 11 20.40 -4.68 11.32
N CYS A 12 20.78 -5.86 10.80
CA CYS A 12 22.02 -6.05 10.07
C CYS A 12 21.89 -5.74 8.57
N LEU A 13 20.68 -5.54 8.06
CA LEU A 13 20.45 -5.23 6.65
C LEU A 13 20.62 -3.72 6.41
N GLN A 14 21.27 -3.37 5.30
CA GLN A 14 21.37 -2.01 4.81
C GLN A 14 21.01 -1.98 3.33
N PHE A 15 20.04 -1.14 2.97
CA PHE A 15 19.57 -1.01 1.59
C PHE A 15 19.59 0.45 1.13
N PRO A 16 20.79 1.04 0.92
CA PRO A 16 20.95 2.48 0.68
C PRO A 16 20.32 3.00 -0.62
N ALA A 17 19.93 2.11 -1.53
CA ALA A 17 19.32 2.47 -2.82
C ALA A 17 18.01 1.71 -3.10
N LEU A 18 17.32 1.23 -2.05
CA LEU A 18 16.06 0.50 -2.23
C LEU A 18 14.95 1.42 -2.73
N LYS A 19 14.54 1.25 -3.98
CA LYS A 19 13.42 1.98 -4.58
C LYS A 19 12.10 1.23 -4.46
N THR A 20 12.14 -0.10 -4.49
CA THR A 20 10.98 -0.98 -4.50
C THR A 20 11.11 -2.04 -3.42
N LEU A 21 10.05 -2.25 -2.65
CA LEU A 21 9.98 -3.27 -1.62
C LEU A 21 8.63 -3.99 -1.66
N PHE A 22 8.69 -5.31 -1.83
CA PHE A 22 7.54 -6.20 -1.76
C PHE A 22 7.60 -6.98 -0.45
N ILE A 23 6.55 -6.92 0.34
CA ILE A 23 6.43 -7.63 1.61
C ILE A 23 5.15 -8.45 1.57
N ASP A 24 5.30 -9.76 1.44
CA ASP A 24 4.20 -10.71 1.61
C ASP A 24 4.33 -11.43 2.95
N LEU A 25 3.41 -11.10 3.85
CA LEU A 25 3.25 -11.67 5.17
C LEU A 25 1.89 -12.35 5.29
N ASP A 26 1.20 -12.64 4.18
CA ASP A 26 -0.01 -13.45 4.14
C ASP A 26 0.32 -14.94 4.30
N TYR A 27 0.99 -15.25 5.40
CA TYR A 27 1.30 -16.63 5.77
C TYR A 27 0.01 -17.30 6.26
N ARG A 28 -0.38 -18.40 5.60
CA ARG A 28 -1.65 -19.12 5.85
C ARG A 28 -1.78 -19.71 7.25
N GLU A 29 -0.70 -19.80 8.03
CA GLU A 29 -0.82 -20.27 9.41
C GLU A 29 -1.39 -19.17 10.29
N VAL A 30 -2.48 -19.53 10.97
CA VAL A 30 -3.26 -18.79 11.96
C VAL A 30 -2.37 -18.39 13.15
N THR A 31 -1.40 -17.53 12.92
CA THR A 31 -0.67 -16.90 14.01
C THR A 31 -1.40 -15.60 14.31
N THR A 32 -2.09 -15.59 15.46
CA THR A 32 -2.75 -14.43 16.08
C THR A 32 -1.77 -13.30 16.45
N LYS A 33 -0.51 -13.39 16.01
CA LYS A 33 0.56 -12.47 16.37
C LYS A 33 0.61 -11.35 15.38
N THR A 34 0.09 -10.20 15.81
CA THR A 34 0.27 -8.93 15.13
C THR A 34 1.76 -8.69 14.86
N LEU A 35 2.13 -8.59 13.59
CA LEU A 35 3.48 -8.23 13.21
C LEU A 35 3.70 -6.75 13.56
N HIS A 36 4.69 -6.51 14.41
CA HIS A 36 5.14 -5.16 14.75
C HIS A 36 6.14 -4.70 13.69
N TRP A 37 5.73 -3.73 12.89
CA TRP A 37 6.53 -3.18 11.80
C TRP A 37 7.65 -2.25 12.23
N GLY A 38 7.79 -1.97 13.54
CA GLY A 38 8.89 -1.14 14.06
C GLY A 38 10.27 -1.58 13.53
N GLY A 39 10.54 -2.88 13.43
CA GLY A 39 11.82 -3.36 12.87
C GLY A 39 12.01 -3.09 11.37
N VAL A 40 10.92 -3.10 10.59
CA VAL A 40 10.94 -2.77 9.15
C VAL A 40 11.02 -1.25 8.95
N ALA A 41 10.28 -0.49 9.76
CA ALA A 41 10.36 0.97 9.81
C ALA A 41 11.79 1.43 10.13
N ASP A 42 12.38 0.87 11.19
CA ASP A 42 13.75 1.18 11.61
C ASP A 42 14.77 0.81 10.51
N LEU A 43 14.56 -0.30 9.82
CA LEU A 43 15.40 -0.71 8.69
C LEU A 43 15.35 0.33 7.57
N LEU A 44 14.15 0.72 7.11
CA LEU A 44 13.96 1.68 6.03
C LEU A 44 14.47 3.07 6.39
N PHE A 45 14.25 3.49 7.65
CA PHE A 45 14.75 4.75 8.16
C PHE A 45 16.28 4.78 8.20
N ARG A 46 16.92 3.75 8.79
CA ARG A 46 18.38 3.66 8.87
C ARG A 46 19.05 3.53 7.51
N SER A 47 18.41 2.86 6.55
CA SER A 47 18.99 2.71 5.22
C SER A 47 18.96 4.03 4.43
N GLY A 48 18.32 5.09 4.93
CA GLY A 48 18.10 6.31 4.17
C GLY A 48 17.39 6.02 2.83
N ALA A 49 16.62 4.93 2.79
CA ALA A 49 16.09 4.41 1.55
C ALA A 49 15.14 5.44 0.95
N THR A 50 15.42 5.83 -0.30
CA THR A 50 14.51 6.62 -1.12
C THR A 50 13.43 5.72 -1.69
N LEU A 51 12.72 5.00 -0.81
CA LEU A 51 11.70 4.04 -1.21
C LEU A 51 10.59 4.81 -1.92
N GLN A 52 10.30 4.40 -3.15
CA GLN A 52 9.26 5.00 -3.99
C GLN A 52 8.08 4.05 -4.14
N ASN A 53 8.31 2.74 -4.03
CA ASN A 53 7.34 1.71 -4.32
C ASN A 53 7.28 0.72 -3.17
N LEU A 54 6.10 0.52 -2.62
CA LEU A 54 5.88 -0.40 -1.52
C LEU A 54 4.64 -1.24 -1.79
N GLU A 55 4.78 -2.56 -1.71
CA GLU A 55 3.67 -3.49 -1.73
C GLU A 55 3.65 -4.28 -0.43
N VAL A 56 2.52 -4.24 0.29
CA VAL A 56 2.31 -4.93 1.55
C VAL A 56 1.08 -5.83 1.46
N SER A 57 1.33 -7.13 1.49
CA SER A 57 0.33 -8.17 1.64
C SER A 57 0.33 -8.67 3.08
N ALA A 58 -0.62 -8.22 3.89
CA ALA A 58 -0.78 -8.70 5.27
C ALA A 58 -2.25 -8.61 5.75
N ARG A 59 -2.60 -9.41 6.76
CA ARG A 59 -3.94 -9.40 7.41
C ARG A 59 -4.06 -8.39 8.53
N THR A 60 -3.00 -8.18 9.30
CA THR A 60 -2.99 -7.26 10.44
C THR A 60 -1.69 -6.49 10.48
N MET A 61 -1.78 -5.24 10.94
CA MET A 61 -0.60 -4.39 11.01
C MET A 61 -0.70 -3.39 12.15
N ALA A 62 0.11 -3.59 13.19
CA ALA A 62 0.29 -2.58 14.22
C ALA A 62 1.16 -1.44 13.67
N SER A 63 0.78 -0.21 13.99
CA SER A 63 1.57 1.00 13.69
C SER A 63 1.73 1.29 12.19
N PHE A 64 0.82 0.83 11.33
CA PHE A 64 0.87 1.15 9.91
C PHE A 64 0.90 2.66 9.59
N PRO A 65 0.09 3.51 10.26
CA PRO A 65 0.13 4.94 9.97
C PRO A 65 1.50 5.57 10.22
N LEU A 66 2.11 5.25 11.37
CA LEU A 66 3.48 5.69 11.72
C LEU A 66 4.53 5.17 10.72
N PHE A 67 4.32 3.96 10.20
CA PHE A 67 5.20 3.41 9.17
C PHE A 67 5.11 4.17 7.85
N LEU A 68 3.91 4.60 7.43
CA LEU A 68 3.72 5.42 6.23
C LEU A 68 4.32 6.82 6.39
N GLU A 69 4.20 7.43 7.57
CA GLU A 69 4.80 8.75 7.88
C GLU A 69 6.32 8.75 7.69
N ALA A 70 6.98 7.61 7.91
CA ALA A 70 8.42 7.45 7.73
C ALA A 70 8.86 7.37 6.26
N LEU A 71 7.93 7.37 5.30
CA LEU A 71 8.20 7.16 3.86
C LEU A 71 7.78 8.38 3.01
N PRO A 72 8.41 9.55 3.19
CA PRO A 72 7.98 10.79 2.52
C PRO A 72 8.17 10.78 0.99
N THR A 73 9.02 9.89 0.46
CA THR A 73 9.28 9.76 -0.98
C THR A 73 8.39 8.75 -1.68
N LEU A 74 7.45 8.12 -0.96
CA LEU A 74 6.60 7.06 -1.49
C LEU A 74 5.67 7.62 -2.58
N LYS A 75 5.72 6.98 -3.76
CA LYS A 75 4.91 7.33 -4.94
C LYS A 75 3.86 6.28 -5.23
N HIS A 76 4.17 5.01 -4.98
CA HIS A 76 3.30 3.88 -5.26
C HIS A 76 3.16 3.02 -4.00
N LEU A 77 1.91 2.83 -3.56
CA LEU A 77 1.58 1.96 -2.43
C LEU A 77 0.57 0.91 -2.88
N ALA A 78 0.86 -0.35 -2.62
CA ALA A 78 -0.09 -1.45 -2.78
C ALA A 78 -0.36 -2.09 -1.41
N ILE A 79 -1.62 -2.18 -1.01
CA ILE A 79 -2.03 -2.77 0.28
C ILE A 79 -3.26 -3.64 0.15
N THR A 80 -3.44 -4.55 1.09
CA THR A 80 -4.66 -5.35 1.16
C THR A 80 -5.86 -4.51 1.58
N ASP A 81 -7.02 -4.96 1.13
CA ASP A 81 -8.32 -4.41 1.47
C ASP A 81 -8.59 -4.39 2.99
N ILE A 82 -8.10 -5.37 3.76
CA ILE A 82 -8.16 -5.33 5.24
C ILE A 82 -7.33 -4.18 5.82
N LEU A 83 -6.10 -4.00 5.35
CA LEU A 83 -5.24 -2.92 5.84
C LEU A 83 -5.82 -1.55 5.51
N LEU A 84 -6.42 -1.43 4.33
CA LEU A 84 -7.13 -0.23 3.92
C LEU A 84 -8.32 0.07 4.84
N GLN A 85 -9.15 -0.93 5.15
CA GLN A 85 -10.24 -0.76 6.12
C GLN A 85 -9.71 -0.32 7.48
N HIS A 86 -8.57 -0.87 7.93
CA HIS A 86 -7.98 -0.47 9.20
C HIS A 86 -7.53 1.00 9.19
N CYS A 87 -6.91 1.48 8.10
CA CYS A 87 -6.54 2.89 7.94
C CYS A 87 -7.74 3.83 8.03
N LEU A 88 -8.85 3.45 7.39
CA LEU A 88 -10.08 4.23 7.42
C LEU A 88 -10.67 4.28 8.83
N SER A 89 -10.75 3.13 9.51
CA SER A 89 -11.29 3.04 10.87
C SER A 89 -10.50 3.84 11.90
N THR A 90 -9.21 4.11 11.63
CA THR A 90 -8.32 4.85 12.53
C THR A 90 -8.17 6.33 12.14
N GLY A 91 -8.85 6.79 11.09
CA GLY A 91 -8.75 8.18 10.63
C GLY A 91 -7.44 8.51 9.91
N CYS A 92 -6.63 7.51 9.57
CA CYS A 92 -5.30 7.70 8.96
C CYS A 92 -5.36 7.87 7.43
N HIS A 93 -6.55 8.06 6.85
CA HIS A 93 -6.72 8.22 5.40
C HIS A 93 -6.13 9.52 4.87
N ALA A 94 -6.23 10.63 5.63
CA ALA A 94 -5.55 11.90 5.29
C ALA A 94 -4.02 11.78 5.29
N GLN A 95 -3.48 10.73 5.94
CA GLN A 95 -2.05 10.44 6.04
C GLN A 95 -1.58 9.40 5.02
N LEU A 96 -2.49 8.72 4.32
CA LEU A 96 -2.18 7.54 3.50
C LEU A 96 -1.21 7.82 2.35
N CYS A 97 -0.97 9.10 2.03
CA CYS A 97 0.36 9.72 1.84
C CYS A 97 0.16 10.95 0.96
N ARG A 98 0.55 12.14 1.46
CA ARG A 98 0.45 13.42 0.74
C ARG A 98 1.14 13.43 -0.64
N ASN A 99 2.03 12.47 -0.90
CA ASN A 99 2.87 12.42 -2.10
C ASN A 99 2.59 11.21 -3.01
N LEU A 100 1.55 10.40 -2.74
CA LEU A 100 1.27 9.24 -3.58
C LEU A 100 0.77 9.64 -4.97
N GLY A 101 1.37 9.01 -5.98
CA GLY A 101 0.86 9.00 -7.34
C GLY A 101 -0.12 7.84 -7.58
N SER A 102 0.03 6.71 -6.87
CA SER A 102 -0.95 5.62 -6.96
C SER A 102 -1.14 4.82 -5.67
N LEU A 103 -2.39 4.42 -5.42
CA LEU A 103 -2.78 3.48 -4.38
C LEU A 103 -3.43 2.25 -5.03
N ARG A 104 -2.83 1.08 -4.86
CA ARG A 104 -3.32 -0.21 -5.35
C ARG A 104 -3.92 -1.05 -4.24
N ILE A 105 -5.10 -1.61 -4.50
CA ILE A 105 -5.86 -2.38 -3.52
C ILE A 105 -5.81 -3.86 -3.89
N LEU A 106 -5.03 -4.62 -3.11
CA LEU A 106 -4.92 -6.06 -3.20
C LEU A 106 -6.17 -6.70 -2.57
N ASN A 107 -7.16 -7.03 -3.39
CA ASN A 107 -8.42 -7.62 -2.93
C ASN A 107 -8.24 -9.12 -2.66
N LYS A 108 -7.60 -9.42 -1.53
CA LYS A 108 -7.25 -10.78 -1.10
C LYS A 108 -8.27 -11.38 -0.12
N TYR A 109 -8.96 -10.56 0.68
CA TYR A 109 -9.69 -11.09 1.84
C TYR A 109 -11.19 -10.81 1.86
N TYR A 110 -11.63 -9.63 1.44
CA TYR A 110 -13.05 -9.32 1.40
C TYR A 110 -13.72 -9.90 0.17
N LEU A 111 -15.01 -10.19 0.34
CA LEU A 111 -15.91 -10.32 -0.80
C LEU A 111 -15.93 -8.99 -1.56
N ALA A 112 -16.09 -9.07 -2.88
CA ALA A 112 -16.13 -7.94 -3.79
C ALA A 112 -16.99 -6.77 -3.28
N GLU A 113 -18.18 -7.07 -2.75
CA GLU A 113 -19.12 -6.09 -2.22
C GLU A 113 -18.57 -5.28 -1.04
N ARG A 114 -17.89 -5.93 -0.09
CA ARG A 114 -17.27 -5.24 1.05
C ARG A 114 -16.10 -4.37 0.61
N ALA A 115 -15.29 -4.85 -0.34
CA ALA A 115 -14.21 -4.05 -0.92
C ALA A 115 -14.76 -2.79 -1.62
N VAL A 116 -15.90 -2.87 -2.32
CA VAL A 116 -16.56 -1.71 -2.94
C VAL A 116 -16.95 -0.67 -1.90
N ILE A 117 -17.52 -1.06 -0.76
CA ILE A 117 -17.92 -0.13 0.31
C ILE A 117 -16.70 0.64 0.85
N VAL A 118 -15.63 -0.09 1.16
CA VAL A 118 -14.37 0.47 1.67
C VAL A 118 -13.77 1.47 0.67
N ILE A 119 -13.78 1.12 -0.62
CA ILE A 119 -13.23 1.95 -1.68
C ILE A 119 -14.08 3.20 -1.92
N ARG A 120 -15.41 3.08 -1.90
CA ARG A 120 -16.30 4.25 -2.03
C ARG A 120 -16.06 5.26 -0.92
N SER A 121 -15.84 4.80 0.32
CA SER A 121 -15.50 5.69 1.42
C SER A 121 -14.25 6.55 1.13
N ILE A 122 -13.24 6.02 0.43
CA ILE A 122 -12.04 6.78 0.05
C ILE A 122 -12.36 7.79 -1.03
N ILE A 123 -13.14 7.38 -2.03
CA ILE A 123 -13.57 8.26 -3.11
C ILE A 123 -14.35 9.45 -2.53
N ASP A 124 -15.28 9.19 -1.62
CA ASP A 124 -16.11 10.21 -0.99
C ASP A 124 -15.26 11.19 -0.15
N GLU A 125 -14.35 10.68 0.68
CA GLU A 125 -13.44 11.53 1.48
C GLU A 125 -12.52 12.38 0.59
N SER A 126 -11.98 11.81 -0.49
CA SER A 126 -11.13 12.55 -1.43
C SER A 126 -11.87 13.68 -2.17
N ALA A 127 -13.19 13.57 -2.29
CA ALA A 127 -14.01 14.60 -2.94
C ALA A 127 -14.30 15.79 -2.01
N VAL A 128 -14.25 15.58 -0.68
CA VAL A 128 -14.49 16.63 0.32
C VAL A 128 -13.30 17.57 0.47
N GLU A 129 -12.07 17.10 0.27
CA GLU A 129 -10.86 17.91 0.47
C GLU A 129 -10.60 18.98 -0.61
N GLY A 130 -11.48 19.12 -1.61
CA GLY A 130 -11.39 20.13 -2.67
C GLY A 130 -10.20 19.90 -3.62
N PRO A 131 -10.10 20.69 -4.71
CA PRO A 131 -9.00 20.55 -5.66
C PRO A 131 -7.74 21.15 -5.04
N ILE A 132 -7.09 20.41 -4.14
CA ILE A 132 -5.70 20.69 -3.81
C ILE A 132 -4.95 20.54 -5.13
N ALA A 133 -4.15 21.55 -5.49
CA ALA A 133 -3.35 21.64 -6.71
C ALA A 133 -2.27 20.52 -6.85
N ALA A 134 -2.49 19.37 -6.21
CA ALA A 134 -1.68 18.18 -6.21
C ALA A 134 -2.04 17.27 -7.39
N ARG A 135 -1.05 16.48 -7.81
CA ARG A 135 -1.19 15.47 -8.87
C ARG A 135 -2.40 14.56 -8.61
N PRO A 136 -3.12 14.14 -9.67
CA PRO A 136 -4.21 13.20 -9.51
C PRO A 136 -3.70 11.88 -8.91
N LEU A 137 -4.37 11.40 -7.86
CA LEU A 137 -4.08 10.10 -7.26
C LEU A 137 -4.73 9.01 -8.12
N VAL A 138 -3.94 8.05 -8.58
CA VAL A 138 -4.42 6.89 -9.32
C VAL A 138 -4.83 5.80 -8.32
N LEU A 139 -6.12 5.54 -8.20
CA LEU A 139 -6.66 4.45 -7.40
C LEU A 139 -6.82 3.21 -8.28
N VAL A 140 -5.96 2.23 -8.03
CA VAL A 140 -5.90 0.97 -8.77
C VAL A 140 -6.75 -0.06 -8.05
N VAL A 141 -7.79 -0.53 -8.74
CA VAL A 141 -8.81 -1.40 -8.18
C VAL A 141 -8.88 -2.72 -8.94
N PRO A 142 -9.24 -3.83 -8.27
CA PRO A 142 -9.45 -5.10 -8.95
C PRO A 142 -10.50 -4.99 -10.05
N SER A 143 -10.21 -5.56 -11.21
CA SER A 143 -11.05 -5.50 -12.42
C SER A 143 -12.50 -5.95 -12.15
N ARG A 144 -12.67 -6.93 -11.26
CA ARG A 144 -13.97 -7.48 -10.84
C ARG A 144 -14.89 -6.48 -10.11
N ILE A 145 -14.37 -5.41 -9.54
CA ILE A 145 -15.16 -4.40 -8.80
C ILE A 145 -15.17 -3.03 -9.47
N ARG A 146 -14.37 -2.82 -10.52
CA ARG A 146 -14.24 -1.54 -11.20
C ARG A 146 -15.56 -1.00 -11.72
N GLY A 147 -16.39 -1.86 -12.32
CA GLY A 147 -17.70 -1.47 -12.87
C GLY A 147 -18.71 -1.03 -11.80
N SER A 148 -18.47 -1.33 -10.53
CA SER A 148 -19.31 -0.92 -9.40
C SER A 148 -18.86 0.42 -8.77
N LEU A 149 -17.81 1.03 -9.30
CA LEU A 149 -17.22 2.27 -8.79
C LEU A 149 -17.36 3.40 -9.81
N SER A 150 -17.84 4.55 -9.33
CA SER A 150 -17.92 5.79 -10.09
C SER A 150 -17.30 6.91 -9.28
N LEU A 151 -16.63 7.84 -9.96
CA LEU A 151 -16.09 9.02 -9.33
C LEU A 151 -17.12 10.15 -9.33
N PRO A 152 -17.16 10.98 -8.27
CA PRO A 152 -17.97 12.18 -8.28
C PRO A 152 -17.46 13.16 -9.34
N PRO A 153 -18.34 13.99 -9.94
CA PRO A 153 -17.94 15.02 -10.89
C PRO A 153 -16.90 15.96 -10.28
N GLY A 154 -15.82 16.24 -11.03
CA GLY A 154 -14.75 17.12 -10.56
C GLY A 154 -13.76 16.46 -9.59
N SER A 155 -13.82 15.13 -9.38
CA SER A 155 -12.81 14.39 -8.63
C SER A 155 -11.44 14.46 -9.31
N ASN A 156 -10.39 14.62 -8.51
CA ASN A 156 -8.99 14.51 -8.95
C ASN A 156 -8.45 13.08 -8.88
N LEU A 157 -9.30 12.07 -8.68
CA LEU A 157 -8.91 10.66 -8.72
C LEU A 157 -8.96 10.10 -10.14
N GLU A 158 -8.05 9.17 -10.44
CA GLU A 158 -8.17 8.29 -11.62
C GLU A 158 -8.46 6.87 -11.12
N LEU A 159 -9.51 6.22 -11.62
CA LEU A 159 -9.78 4.81 -11.33
C LEU A 159 -9.27 3.93 -12.47
N VAL A 160 -8.29 3.07 -12.18
CA VAL A 160 -7.65 2.17 -13.14
C VAL A 160 -7.82 0.72 -12.70
N ASP A 161 -7.99 -0.18 -13.67
CA ASP A 161 -8.01 -1.62 -13.43
C ASP A 161 -6.62 -2.15 -13.05
N ASP A 162 -6.61 -3.16 -12.18
CA ASP A 162 -5.36 -3.74 -11.67
C ASP A 162 -4.47 -4.28 -12.80
N ASP A 163 -5.07 -5.03 -13.73
CA ASP A 163 -4.36 -5.63 -14.86
C ASP A 163 -3.74 -4.55 -15.78
N ASP A 164 -4.51 -3.50 -16.06
CA ASP A 164 -4.07 -2.37 -16.88
C ASP A 164 -2.94 -1.59 -16.21
N TRP A 165 -3.04 -1.36 -14.90
CA TRP A 165 -2.02 -0.65 -14.16
C TRP A 165 -0.71 -1.44 -14.09
N ILE A 166 -0.78 -2.74 -13.81
CA ILE A 166 0.40 -3.63 -13.83
C ILE A 166 1.06 -3.59 -15.21
N ALA A 167 0.28 -3.67 -16.29
CA ALA A 167 0.81 -3.60 -17.64
C ALA A 167 1.53 -2.26 -17.91
N ARG A 168 0.98 -1.12 -17.44
CA ARG A 168 1.61 0.20 -17.56
C ARG A 168 2.91 0.31 -16.75
N GLN A 169 2.96 -0.34 -15.58
CA GLN A 169 4.08 -0.23 -14.63
C GLN A 169 5.07 -1.40 -14.72
N GLN A 170 4.90 -2.31 -15.67
CA GLN A 170 5.70 -3.53 -15.77
C GLN A 170 7.20 -3.24 -15.85
N HIS A 171 7.59 -2.23 -16.63
CA HIS A 171 8.99 -1.88 -16.81
C HIS A 171 9.60 -1.06 -15.66
N ASP A 172 8.76 -0.38 -14.87
CA ASP A 172 9.21 0.54 -13.81
C ASP A 172 9.21 -0.12 -12.42
N LEU A 173 8.28 -1.05 -12.17
CA LEU A 173 8.04 -1.65 -10.84
C LEU A 173 8.32 -3.15 -10.78
N TYR A 174 8.05 -3.86 -11.87
CA TYR A 174 8.04 -5.32 -11.95
C TYR A 174 9.00 -5.79 -13.04
N GLU A 175 10.25 -5.29 -13.02
CA GLU A 175 11.34 -5.88 -13.82
C GLU A 175 11.19 -7.40 -13.76
N LYS A 176 11.25 -8.09 -14.92
CA LYS A 176 11.18 -9.55 -14.98
C LYS A 176 12.34 -10.13 -14.17
N THR A 177 12.18 -10.27 -12.87
CA THR A 177 13.12 -10.96 -12.00
C THR A 177 13.04 -12.43 -12.35
N GLY A 178 14.07 -12.91 -13.07
CA GLY A 178 14.39 -14.33 -13.19
C GLY A 178 13.51 -15.14 -14.13
N ALA A 179 13.74 -15.02 -15.44
CA ALA A 179 13.42 -16.10 -16.38
C ALA A 179 14.61 -17.08 -16.57
N ASN A 180 15.72 -16.92 -15.82
CA ASN A 180 16.93 -17.72 -15.96
C ASN A 180 17.57 -18.03 -14.59
N TRP A 181 16.90 -18.83 -13.77
CA TRP A 181 17.54 -19.64 -12.72
C TRP A 181 16.93 -21.04 -12.74
#